data_AF-A0A3N9VC32-F1
#
_entry.id   AF-A0A3N9VC32-F1
#
_cell.length_a   1.000
_cell.length_b   1.000
_cell.length_c   1.000
_cell.angle_alpha   90.00
_cell.angle_beta   90.00
_cell.angle_gamma   90.00
#
_symmetry.space_group_name_H-M   'P 1'
#
loop_
_entity.id
_entity.type
_entity.pdbx_description
1 polymer ?
#
loop_
_entity_poly.entity_id
_entity_poly.type
_entity_poly.pdbx_seq_one_letter_code
_entity_poly.pdbx_strand_id
1 'polypeptide(L)' 'MEEKITLTFTEDNKYLLEFTPSQFWMGFAKGYGGLPWIEIGEQKATIVAENYSYLLDLLVQARLYRLSRMPYVERFK' A
#
# COMPACT_ATOMS: atom_id res chain seq x y z
N MET A 1 15.33 1.43 4.68
CA MET A 1 14.60 0.14 4.56
C MET A 1 14.01 0.10 3.16
N GLU A 2 13.96 -1.08 2.55
CA GLU A 2 13.34 -1.29 1.24
C GLU A 2 11.81 -1.09 1.30
N GLU A 3 11.22 -0.49 0.27
CA GLU A 3 9.77 -0.33 0.21
C GLU A 3 9.09 -1.66 -0.10
N LYS A 4 8.21 -2.10 0.78
CA LYS A 4 7.48 -3.36 0.64
C LYS A 4 6.05 -3.23 1.12
N ILE A 5 5.23 -4.14 0.62
CA ILE A 5 3.86 -4.35 1.06
C ILE A 5 3.78 -5.81 1.51
N THR A 6 3.49 -6.04 2.78
CA THR A 6 3.24 -7.38 3.31
C THR A 6 1.76 -7.68 3.16
N LEU A 7 1.42 -8.84 2.59
CA LEU A 7 0.04 -9.33 2.48
C LEU A 7 -0.14 -10.51 3.43
N THR A 8 -1.10 -10.40 4.36
CA THR A 8 -1.45 -11.45 5.31
C THR A 8 -2.91 -11.84 5.14
N PHE A 9 -3.18 -13.14 5.17
CA PHE A 9 -4.52 -13.71 5.12
C PHE A 9 -4.95 -14.02 6.54
N THR A 10 -6.09 -13.48 6.98
CA THR A 10 -6.63 -13.75 8.33
C THR A 10 -7.99 -14.43 8.21
N GLU A 11 -8.42 -15.12 9.27
CA GLU A 11 -9.72 -15.81 9.29
C GLU A 11 -10.90 -14.83 9.24
N ASP A 12 -10.75 -13.65 9.86
CA ASP A 12 -11.81 -12.64 9.96
C ASP A 12 -11.71 -11.53 8.91
N ASN A 13 -10.51 -11.27 8.36
CA ASN A 13 -10.27 -10.20 7.39
C ASN A 13 -9.56 -10.73 6.15
N LYS A 14 -10.24 -10.53 5.02
CA LYS A 14 -9.70 -10.72 3.69
C LYS A 14 -8.55 -9.73 3.48
N TYR A 15 -7.45 -10.23 2.92
CA TYR A 15 -6.25 -9.51 2.48
C TYR A 15 -5.87 -8.28 3.35
N LEU A 16 -5.18 -8.52 4.48
CA LEU A 16 -4.55 -7.47 5.27
C LEU A 16 -3.25 -7.02 4.60
N LEU A 17 -3.10 -5.73 4.33
CA LEU A 17 -1.90 -5.16 3.75
C LEU A 17 -1.21 -4.22 4.72
N GLU A 18 0.09 -4.41 4.90
CA GLU A 18 0.96 -3.55 5.69
C GLU A 18 2.04 -2.92 4.82
N PHE A 19 2.12 -1.59 4.83
CA PHE A 19 2.99 -0.80 3.99
C PHE A 19 4.21 -0.32 4.79
N THR A 20 5.41 -0.70 4.34
CA THR A 20 6.68 -0.38 5.03
C THR A 20 7.70 0.21 4.05
N PRO A 21 8.50 1.22 4.44
CA PRO A 21 8.36 2.01 5.67
C PRO A 21 7.15 2.95 5.57
N SER A 22 6.40 3.12 6.67
CA SER A 22 5.17 3.92 6.66
C SER A 22 5.39 5.35 6.14
N GLN A 23 6.51 5.99 6.49
CA GLN A 23 6.86 7.33 6.03
C GLN A 23 6.89 7.46 4.50
N PHE A 24 7.40 6.44 3.78
CA PHE A 24 7.40 6.45 2.31
C PHE A 24 5.98 6.40 1.75
N TRP A 25 5.13 5.56 2.34
CA TRP A 25 3.76 5.31 1.88
C TRP A 25 2.74 6.33 2.40
N MET A 26 3.10 7.19 3.34
CA MET A 26 2.20 8.18 3.92
C MET A 26 1.55 9.10 2.88
N GLY A 27 2.31 9.50 1.85
CA GLY A 27 1.79 10.30 0.74
C GLY A 27 0.72 9.54 -0.07
N PHE A 28 0.91 8.25 -0.28
CA PHE A 28 -0.09 7.37 -0.90
C PHE A 28 -1.32 7.22 0.01
N ALA A 29 -1.09 6.90 1.29
CA ALA A 29 -2.16 6.64 2.24
C ALA A 29 -3.11 7.83 2.42
N LYS A 30 -2.57 9.05 2.49
CA LYS A 30 -3.37 10.28 2.58
C LYS A 30 -4.13 10.62 1.29
N GLY A 31 -3.64 10.17 0.13
CA GLY A 31 -4.26 10.43 -1.17
C GLY A 31 -5.20 9.33 -1.66
N TYR A 32 -5.08 8.12 -1.12
CA TYR A 32 -5.90 6.97 -1.50
C TYR A 32 -7.24 7.00 -0.77
N GLY A 33 -8.32 7.24 -1.52
CA GLY A 33 -9.70 7.27 -1.00
C GLY A 33 -10.56 6.06 -1.37
N GLY A 34 -9.97 5.00 -1.95
CA GLY A 34 -10.72 3.84 -2.45
C GLY A 34 -11.24 2.91 -1.35
N LEU A 35 -10.52 2.82 -0.23
CA LEU A 35 -10.88 2.01 0.95
C LEU A 35 -10.43 2.73 2.23
N PRO A 36 -11.11 2.50 3.36
CA PRO A 36 -10.70 3.06 4.64
C PRO A 36 -9.43 2.38 5.15
N TRP A 37 -8.48 3.18 5.65
CA TRP A 37 -7.32 2.67 6.36
C TRP A 37 -7.70 2.23 7.78
N ILE A 38 -7.12 1.12 8.22
CA ILE A 38 -7.23 0.67 9.62
C ILE A 38 -6.34 1.54 10.50
N GLU A 39 -5.11 1.77 10.06
CA GLU A 39 -4.13 2.57 10.77
C GLU A 39 -3.26 3.34 9.77
N ILE A 40 -3.09 4.64 9.99
CA ILE A 40 -2.13 5.48 9.28
C ILE A 40 -1.38 6.38 10.26
N GLY A 41 -0.08 6.20 10.36
CA GLY A 41 0.78 6.95 11.28
C GLY A 41 2.27 6.77 10.97
N GLU A 42 3.13 7.44 11.72
CA GLU A 42 4.59 7.40 11.46
C GLU A 42 5.18 5.99 11.50
N GLN A 43 4.55 5.09 12.27
CA GLN A 43 5.02 3.74 12.52
C GLN A 43 4.33 2.68 11.64
N LYS A 44 3.08 2.92 11.22
CA LYS A 44 2.25 1.94 10.53
C LYS A 44 1.36 2.56 9.46
N ALA A 45 1.12 1.78 8.41
CA ALA A 45 0.16 2.08 7.35
C ALA A 45 -0.48 0.76 6.95
N THR A 46 -1.72 0.54 7.39
CA THR A 46 -2.38 -0.76 7.33
C THR A 46 -3.81 -0.63 6.83
N ILE A 47 -4.20 -1.50 5.90
CA ILE A 47 -5.51 -1.49 5.23
C ILE A 47 -5.97 -2.92 4.94
N VAL A 48 -7.28 -3.12 4.91
CA VAL A 48 -7.90 -4.42 4.56
C VAL A 48 -8.64 -4.28 3.24
N ALA A 49 -8.40 -5.23 2.33
CA ALA A 49 -9.18 -5.36 1.11
C ALA A 49 -10.20 -6.50 1.27
N GLU A 50 -11.49 -6.16 1.27
CA GLU A 50 -12.58 -7.12 1.51
C GLU A 50 -12.84 -8.10 0.36
N ASN A 51 -12.17 -7.94 -0.77
CA ASN A 51 -12.25 -8.87 -1.90
C ASN A 51 -11.04 -8.71 -2.82
N TYR A 52 -10.92 -9.63 -3.77
CA TYR A 52 -9.81 -9.68 -4.71
C TYR A 52 -9.74 -8.45 -5.63
N SER A 53 -10.88 -7.90 -6.06
CA SER A 53 -10.90 -6.71 -6.93
C SER A 53 -10.32 -5.47 -6.22
N TYR A 54 -10.66 -5.30 -4.94
CA TYR A 54 -10.13 -4.24 -4.09
C TYR A 54 -8.64 -4.41 -3.80
N LEU A 55 -8.19 -5.65 -3.61
CA LEU A 55 -6.76 -5.94 -3.47
C LEU A 55 -6.01 -5.51 -4.75
N LEU A 56 -6.51 -5.90 -5.92
CA LEU A 56 -5.86 -5.59 -7.19
C LEU A 56 -5.78 -4.08 -7.44
N ASP A 57 -6.87 -3.35 -7.25
CA ASP A 57 -6.88 -1.89 -7.43
C ASP A 57 -5.86 -1.22 -6.50
N LEU A 58 -5.88 -1.57 -5.21
CA LEU A 58 -4.94 -1.03 -4.23
C LEU A 58 -3.47 -1.29 -4.63
N LEU A 59 -3.13 -2.51 -5.06
CA LEU A 59 -1.77 -2.87 -5.47
C LEU A 59 -1.34 -2.11 -6.75
N VAL A 60 -2.25 -1.89 -7.70
CA VAL A 60 -1.97 -1.09 -8.89
C VAL A 60 -1.67 0.36 -8.50
N GLN A 61 -2.52 0.97 -7.68
CA GLN A 61 -2.33 2.36 -7.24
C GLN A 61 -1.04 2.52 -6.42
N ALA A 62 -0.75 1.58 -5.52
CA ALA A 62 0.49 1.57 -4.75
C ALA A 62 1.74 1.44 -5.65
N ARG A 63 1.68 0.59 -6.69
CA ARG A 63 2.76 0.47 -7.66
C ARG A 63 2.97 1.77 -8.44
N LEU A 64 1.90 2.41 -8.90
CA LEU A 64 1.98 3.69 -9.60
C LEU A 64 2.58 4.78 -8.71
N TYR A 65 2.17 4.83 -7.44
CA TYR A 65 2.77 5.72 -6.46
C TYR A 65 4.28 5.48 -6.33
N ARG A 66 4.71 4.22 -6.12
CA ARG A 66 6.13 3.89 -6.00
C ARG A 66 6.92 4.33 -7.23
N LEU A 67 6.43 3.99 -8.43
CA LEU A 67 7.06 4.39 -9.70
C LEU A 67 7.17 5.91 -9.83
N SER A 68 6.16 6.67 -9.40
CA SER A 68 6.18 8.13 -9.44
C SER A 68 7.29 8.75 -8.59
N ARG A 69 7.75 8.04 -7.55
CA ARG A 69 8.82 8.46 -6.64
C ARG A 69 10.21 8.01 -7.07
N MET A 70 10.31 7.04 -7.97
CA MET A 70 11.59 6.57 -8.50
C MET A 70 12.18 7.56 -9.53
N PRO A 71 13.51 7.71 -9.60
CA PRO A 71 14.19 8.41 -10.69
C PRO A 71 13.85 7.79 -12.05
N TYR A 72 13.75 8.60 -13.11
CA TYR A 72 13.35 8.14 -14.46
C TYR A 72 14.17 6.93 -14.96
N VAL A 73 15.46 6.89 -14.66
CA VAL A 73 16.40 5.84 -15.09
C VAL A 73 16.13 4.48 -14.41
N GLU A 74 15.49 4.47 -13.24
CA GLU A 74 15.20 3.26 -12.46
C GLU A 74 13.77 2.72 -12.68
N ARG A 75 12.89 3.49 -13.33
CA ARG A 75 11.47 3.11 -13.55
C ARG A 75 11.26 1.98 -14.56
N PHE A 76 12.24 1.76 -15.44
CA PHE A 76 12.14 0.83 -16.58
C PHE A 76 13.19 -0.29 -16.56
N LYS A 77 13.90 -0.45 -15.43
CA LYS A 77 14.73 -1.63 -15.15
C LYS A 77 13.91 -2.70 -14.45
#